data_AF-A0A354Q4C9-F1
#
_entry.id   AF-A0A354Q4C9-F1
#
_cell.length_a   1.000
_cell.length_b   1.000
_cell.length_c   1.000
_cell.angle_alpha   90.00
_cell.angle_beta   90.00
_cell.angle_gamma   90.00
#
_symmetry.space_group_name_H-M   'P 1'
#
loop_
_entity.id
_entity.type
_entity.pdbx_description
1 polymer ?
#
loop_
_entity_poly.entity_id
_entity_poly.type
_entity_poly.pdbx_seq_one_letter_code
_entity_poly.pdbx_strand_id
1 'polypeptide(L)' 'EKKLNIHAGHTTADGEFSIEEMECIGACSFAPAIIVNEDYHEQVTPDKMNKLIDQLKQ' A
#
# COMPACT_ATOMS: atom_id res chain seq x y z
N GLU A 1 -5.28 -4.49 -3.76
CA GLU A 1 -6.47 -4.78 -4.60
C GLU A 1 -7.66 -5.35 -3.84
N LYS A 2 -7.66 -6.62 -3.38
CA LYS A 2 -8.87 -7.28 -2.80
C LYS A 2 -9.62 -6.49 -1.73
N LYS A 3 -8.92 -5.83 -0.79
CA LYS A 3 -9.55 -5.08 0.31
C LYS A 3 -10.15 -3.74 -0.12
N LEU A 4 -9.51 -3.05 -1.08
CA LEU A 4 -9.95 -1.74 -1.57
C LEU A 4 -10.84 -1.84 -2.82
N ASN A 5 -10.97 -3.03 -3.40
CA ASN A 5 -11.74 -3.32 -4.61
C ASN A 5 -11.36 -2.43 -5.81
N ILE A 6 -10.08 -2.11 -5.93
CA ILE A 6 -9.48 -1.35 -7.04
C ILE A 6 -8.19 -2.04 -7.50
N HIS A 7 -7.79 -1.77 -8.73
CA HIS A 7 -6.54 -2.25 -9.33
C HIS A 7 -5.42 -1.23 -9.19
N ALA A 8 -4.18 -1.66 -9.40
CA ALA A 8 -3.07 -0.74 -9.57
C ALA A 8 -3.36 0.29 -10.69
N GLY A 9 -2.91 1.53 -10.49
CA GLY A 9 -3.19 2.69 -11.34
C GLY A 9 -4.58 3.32 -11.13
N HIS A 10 -5.37 2.85 -10.15
CA HIS A 10 -6.70 3.39 -9.87
C HIS A 10 -6.82 3.97 -8.46
N THR A 11 -7.76 4.88 -8.31
CA THR A 11 -8.17 5.49 -7.03
C THR A 11 -9.55 4.99 -6.64
N THR A 12 -9.78 4.81 -5.34
CA THR A 12 -11.08 4.45 -4.80
C THR A 12 -12.12 5.55 -5.04
N ALA A 13 -13.41 5.17 -5.09
CA ALA A 13 -14.49 6.12 -5.39
C ALA A 13 -14.69 7.19 -4.29
N ASP A 14 -14.26 6.91 -3.07
CA ASP A 14 -14.22 7.86 -1.95
C ASP A 14 -13.04 8.85 -2.04
N GLY A 15 -12.08 8.61 -2.95
CA GLY A 15 -10.90 9.44 -3.14
C GLY A 15 -9.83 9.27 -2.05
N GLU A 16 -9.98 8.30 -1.13
CA GLU A 16 -9.09 8.15 0.02
C GLU A 16 -7.82 7.36 -0.31
N PHE A 17 -7.89 6.38 -1.23
CA PHE A 17 -6.78 5.49 -1.54
C PHE A 17 -6.51 5.42 -3.04
N SER A 18 -5.25 5.63 -3.41
CA SER A 18 -4.72 5.31 -4.74
C SER A 18 -3.74 4.15 -4.60
N ILE A 19 -3.85 3.16 -5.49
CA ILE A 19 -2.85 2.09 -5.60
C ILE A 19 -2.02 2.39 -6.85
N GLU A 20 -0.71 2.55 -6.68
CA GLU A 20 0.22 2.70 -7.79
C GLU A 20 1.27 1.59 -7.73
N GLU A 21 1.58 1.03 -8.90
CA GLU A 21 2.75 0.16 -9.05
C GLU A 21 3.96 1.05 -9.34
N MET A 22 5.01 0.86 -8.55
CA MET A 22 6.29 1.52 -8.76
C MET A 22 7.37 0.47 -9.03
N GLU A 23 8.41 0.95 -9.71
CA GLU A 23 9.67 0.25 -9.85
C GLU A 23 10.40 0.15 -8.49
N CYS A 24 11.69 -0.19 -8.52
CA CYS A 24 12.49 -0.33 -7.31
C CYS A 24 12.46 0.94 -6.43
N ILE A 25 11.99 0.78 -5.19
CA ILE A 25 11.97 1.81 -4.14
C ILE A 25 13.24 1.82 -3.27
N GLY A 26 14.29 1.08 -3.64
CA GLY A 26 15.54 1.04 -2.88
C GLY A 26 15.51 0.30 -1.54
N ALA A 27 14.40 -0.36 -1.19
CA ALA A 27 14.22 -1.10 0.05
C ALA A 27 14.45 -2.63 -0.10
N CYS A 28 15.36 -3.04 -0.97
CA CYS A 28 15.56 -4.45 -1.35
C CYS A 28 15.86 -5.37 -0.16
N SER A 29 16.65 -4.90 0.81
CA SER A 29 17.00 -5.65 2.02
C SER A 29 15.80 -5.96 2.93
N PHE A 30 14.71 -5.21 2.77
CA PHE A 30 13.52 -5.28 3.61
C PHE A 30 12.26 -5.70 2.83
N ALA A 31 12.46 -6.25 1.62
CA ALA A 31 11.38 -6.73 0.79
C ALA A 31 10.57 -7.83 1.50
N PRO A 32 9.24 -7.90 1.31
CA PRO A 32 8.39 -6.98 0.53
C PRO A 32 8.22 -5.62 1.23
N ALA A 33 8.39 -4.54 0.47
CA ALA A 33 8.29 -3.17 0.99
C ALA A 33 7.39 -2.31 0.09
N ILE A 34 6.71 -1.35 0.69
CA ILE A 34 5.82 -0.38 0.02
C ILE A 34 6.07 1.02 0.58
N ILE A 35 5.61 2.04 -0.15
CA ILE A 35 5.58 3.42 0.32
C ILE A 35 4.13 3.87 0.46
N VAL A 36 3.79 4.51 1.57
CA VAL A 36 2.48 5.15 1.77
C VAL A 36 2.73 6.60 2.17
N ASN A 37 2.27 7.57 1.37
CA ASN A 37 2.40 9.00 1.68
C ASN A 37 3.81 9.43 2.15
N GLU A 38 4.88 8.89 1.55
CA GLU A 38 6.30 9.12 1.87
C GLU A 38 6.92 8.23 2.95
N ASP A 39 6.12 7.44 3.68
CA ASP A 39 6.62 6.50 4.70
C ASP A 39 6.91 5.12 4.10
N TYR A 40 8.09 4.58 4.43
CA TYR A 40 8.49 3.22 4.05
C TYR A 40 7.90 2.21 5.02
N HIS A 41 7.17 1.25 4.48
CA HIS A 41 6.70 0.09 5.22
C HIS A 41 7.41 -1.16 4.72
N GLU A 42 8.13 -1.81 5.63
CA GLU A 42 9.00 -2.94 5.34
C GLU A 42 8.44 -4.26 5.90
N GLN A 43 8.89 -5.38 5.32
CA GLN A 43 8.46 -6.74 5.67
C GLN A 43 6.92 -6.87 5.71
N VAL A 44 6.27 -6.33 4.69
CA VAL A 44 4.81 -6.24 4.62
C VAL A 44 4.23 -7.60 4.29
N THR A 45 3.23 -8.01 5.05
CA THR A 45 2.43 -9.21 4.82
C THR A 45 0.98 -8.81 4.50
N PRO A 46 0.17 -9.68 3.90
CA PRO A 46 -1.25 -9.38 3.66
C PRO A 46 -2.01 -8.92 4.91
N ASP A 47 -1.74 -9.54 6.06
CA ASP A 47 -2.33 -9.14 7.35
C ASP A 47 -1.88 -7.76 7.83
N LYS A 48 -0.57 -7.46 7.71
CA LYS A 48 -0.04 -6.13 8.04
C LYS A 48 -0.63 -5.06 7.12
N MET A 49 -0.74 -5.35 5.83
CA MET A 49 -1.33 -4.42 4.86
C MET A 49 -2.80 -4.14 5.19
N ASN A 50 -3.57 -5.18 5.54
CA ASN A 50 -4.95 -5.02 5.96
C ASN A 50 -5.07 -4.11 7.18
N LYS A 51 -4.23 -4.32 8.19
CA LYS A 51 -4.20 -3.46 9.39
C LYS A 51 -3.80 -2.02 9.07
N LEU A 52 -2.79 -1.84 8.21
CA LEU A 52 -2.34 -0.52 7.79
C LEU A 52 -3.47 0.26 7.10
N ILE A 53 -4.21 -0.38 6.20
CA ILE A 53 -5.40 0.23 5.55
C ILE A 53 -6.45 0.63 6.59
N ASP A 54 -6.71 -0.22 7.59
CA ASP A 54 -7.69 0.11 8.64
C ASP A 54 -7.22 1.28 9.52
N GLN A 55 -5.91 1.42 9.75
CA GLN A 55 -5.33 2.53 10.49
C GLN A 55 -5.40 3.85 9.71
N LEU A 56 -5.20 3.81 8.40
CA LEU A 56 -5.26 4.99 7.52
C LEU A 56 -6.68 5.50 7.29
N LYS A 57 -7.71 4.67 7.52
CA LYS A 57 -9.13 5.04 7.42
C LYS A 57 -9.70 5.69 8.70
N GLN A 58 -8.91 5.80 9.77
CA GLN A 58 -9.32 6.45 11.01
C GLN A 58 -8.97 7.94 11.00
#